data_AF-A0A1I0MFE2-F1
#
_entry.id   AF-A0A1I0MFE2-F1
#
_cell.length_a   1.000
_cell.length_b   1.000
_cell.length_c   1.000
_cell.angle_alpha   90.00
_cell.angle_beta   90.00
_cell.angle_gamma   90.00
#
_symmetry.space_group_name_H-M   'P 1'
#
loop_
_entity.id
_entity.type
_entity.pdbx_description
1 polymer ?
#
loop_
_entity_poly.entity_id
_entity_poly.type
_entity_poly.pdbx_seq_one_letter_code
_entity_poly.pdbx_strand_id
1 'polypeptide(L)'
;MIASIFGLLRKHVVMNDYHDISRYRSELMGWAIVWVMMLHFTFIQLKPLGFVAQYGIIGVDIFLFVSGYGLFFALEKSTSLRSYYKRRWLRIFPAYYIIGAFYSFFVFNDGIIDYLFRYTTLGFWTDSLYCDWYIPSLVLLYLLSPCLKVLFDKKGWAVILSLTVIAIYLVAYLLVDRELIYEKEPHFFLLYRIPAFLFGMTCAYWLKTKAPIRYFYIIMFIGIPFFLVLFPRHHDIYNYKYLSLAFLLPVFVYGLILLCRITKPLNGIMARVGNASLEIFLIQGIFFYAIVHHLVAIPAPWHDAITLGLMLLCTLLGIISHHLIDKCLPKR
;
A
#
# COMPACT_ATOMS: atom_id res chain seq x y z
N MET A 1 17.64 -37.24 6.98
CA MET A 1 17.99 -35.79 6.93
C MET A 1 17.15 -35.02 5.91
N ILE A 2 17.07 -35.45 4.64
CA ILE A 2 16.25 -34.79 3.60
C ILE A 2 14.75 -34.80 3.93
N ALA A 3 14.18 -35.92 4.39
CA ALA A 3 12.77 -35.98 4.82
C ALA A 3 12.44 -35.09 6.03
N SER A 4 13.41 -34.84 6.91
CA SER A 4 13.29 -33.91 8.05
C SER A 4 13.32 -32.45 7.59
N ILE A 5 14.17 -32.12 6.61
CA ILE A 5 14.22 -30.80 5.98
C ILE A 5 12.93 -30.54 5.19
N PHE A 6 12.42 -31.51 4.42
CA PHE A 6 11.13 -31.42 3.75
C PHE A 6 9.95 -31.33 4.73
N GLY A 7 10.00 -32.01 5.87
CA GLY A 7 8.99 -31.89 6.93
C GLY A 7 8.97 -30.52 7.61
N LEU A 8 10.15 -29.94 7.87
CA LEU A 8 10.32 -28.57 8.36
C LEU A 8 9.88 -27.53 7.32
N LEU A 9 10.27 -27.70 6.04
CA LEU A 9 9.82 -26.86 4.94
C LEU A 9 8.31 -26.94 4.76
N ARG A 10 7.69 -28.13 4.82
CA ARG A 10 6.24 -28.29 4.65
C ARG A 10 5.42 -27.57 5.72
N LYS A 11 5.92 -27.50 6.97
CA LYS A 11 5.28 -26.72 8.05
C LYS A 11 5.45 -25.21 7.92
N HIS A 12 6.51 -24.74 7.27
CA HIS A 12 6.83 -23.32 7.16
C HIS A 12 6.51 -22.68 5.79
N VAL A 13 6.34 -23.48 4.74
CA VAL A 13 6.21 -22.99 3.37
C VAL A 13 4.76 -22.69 2.99
N VAL A 14 3.78 -23.41 3.53
CA VAL A 14 2.37 -23.30 3.09
C VAL A 14 1.55 -22.44 4.05
N MET A 15 0.74 -21.52 3.50
CA MET A 15 -0.31 -20.83 4.26
C MET A 15 -1.48 -21.78 4.45
N ASN A 16 -1.82 -22.07 5.71
CA ASN A 16 -2.89 -23.01 6.02
C ASN A 16 -4.26 -22.32 6.11
N ASP A 17 -4.26 -21.04 6.45
CA ASP A 17 -5.43 -20.18 6.53
C ASP A 17 -5.03 -18.72 6.26
N TYR A 18 -5.97 -17.81 6.48
CA TYR A 18 -5.80 -16.38 6.28
C TYR A 18 -5.26 -15.65 7.53
N HIS A 19 -5.01 -16.33 8.65
CA HIS A 19 -4.55 -15.69 9.89
C HIS A 19 -3.15 -15.09 9.75
N ASP A 20 -2.29 -15.66 8.90
CA ASP A 20 -0.95 -15.13 8.68
C ASP A 20 -0.94 -13.69 8.15
N ILE A 21 -1.97 -13.29 7.41
CA ILE A 21 -2.13 -11.89 6.94
C ILE A 21 -2.30 -10.96 8.14
N SER A 22 -3.10 -11.37 9.13
CA SER A 22 -3.28 -10.62 10.38
C SER A 22 -2.03 -10.64 11.24
N ARG A 23 -1.39 -11.82 11.34
CA ARG A 23 -0.21 -12.06 12.16
C ARG A 23 0.99 -11.21 11.73
N TYR A 24 1.27 -11.16 10.43
CA TYR A 24 2.40 -10.43 9.86
C TYR A 24 2.00 -9.05 9.33
N ARG A 25 0.86 -8.50 9.78
CA ARG A 25 0.28 -7.26 9.25
C ARG A 25 1.27 -6.10 9.24
N SER A 26 1.95 -5.88 10.36
CA SER A 26 2.90 -4.77 10.49
C SER A 26 4.17 -5.05 9.68
N GLU A 27 4.64 -6.29 9.63
CA GLU A 27 5.79 -6.68 8.83
C GLU A 27 5.53 -6.50 7.33
N LEU A 28 4.35 -6.88 6.84
CA LEU A 28 3.92 -6.65 5.46
C LEU A 28 3.91 -5.15 5.12
N MET A 29 3.41 -4.31 6.04
CA MET A 29 3.48 -2.85 5.91
C MET A 29 4.93 -2.33 5.91
N GLY A 30 5.81 -2.92 6.71
CA GLY A 30 7.23 -2.58 6.76
C GLY A 30 7.96 -2.86 5.46
N TRP A 31 7.78 -4.08 4.91
CA TRP A 31 8.32 -4.43 3.60
C TRP A 31 7.74 -3.55 2.49
N ALA A 32 6.44 -3.24 2.55
CA ALA A 32 5.79 -2.38 1.58
C ALA A 32 6.35 -0.96 1.56
N ILE A 33 6.55 -0.30 2.71
CA ILE A 33 7.11 1.07 2.72
C ILE A 33 8.57 1.10 2.25
N VAL A 34 9.37 0.08 2.60
CA VAL A 34 10.75 -0.02 2.10
C VAL A 34 10.75 -0.11 0.58
N TRP A 35 9.86 -0.91 0.01
CA TRP A 35 9.79 -1.07 -1.45
C TRP A 35 9.28 0.20 -2.15
N VAL A 36 8.33 0.93 -1.55
CA VAL A 36 7.88 2.24 -2.05
C VAL A 36 9.02 3.27 -2.01
N MET A 37 9.81 3.32 -0.93
CA MET A 37 10.98 4.22 -0.85
C MET A 37 12.00 3.91 -1.95
N MET A 38 12.27 2.63 -2.22
CA MET A 38 13.16 2.22 -3.31
C MET A 38 12.67 2.74 -4.66
N LEU A 39 11.35 2.72 -4.91
CA LEU A 39 10.76 3.27 -6.13
C LEU A 39 10.95 4.79 -6.23
N HIS A 40 10.73 5.53 -5.14
CA HIS A 40 10.78 6.99 -5.15
C HIS A 40 12.20 7.54 -5.28
N PHE A 41 13.20 6.91 -4.68
CA PHE A 41 14.59 7.36 -4.76
C PHE A 41 15.28 6.80 -6.01
N THR A 42 14.67 7.03 -7.19
CA THR A 42 14.87 6.50 -8.57
C THR A 42 16.29 6.37 -9.15
N PHE A 43 17.34 6.46 -8.35
CA PHE A 43 18.73 6.44 -8.73
C PHE A 43 19.49 5.20 -8.21
N ILE A 44 18.79 4.13 -7.78
CA ILE A 44 19.47 2.87 -7.44
C ILE A 44 20.11 2.28 -8.71
N GLN A 45 21.44 2.35 -8.80
CA GLN A 45 22.25 1.87 -9.93
C GLN A 45 22.69 0.41 -9.74
N LEU A 46 22.69 -0.10 -8.51
CA LEU A 46 22.97 -1.51 -8.23
C LEU A 46 21.97 -2.42 -8.95
N LYS A 47 22.41 -3.06 -10.04
CA LYS A 47 21.56 -3.82 -10.98
C LYS A 47 20.45 -4.69 -10.36
N PRO A 48 20.70 -5.59 -9.38
CA PRO A 48 19.63 -6.39 -8.80
C PRO A 48 18.66 -5.54 -7.96
N LEU A 49 19.15 -4.53 -7.25
CA LEU A 49 18.32 -3.66 -6.42
C LEU A 49 17.51 -2.66 -7.26
N GLY A 50 18.11 -2.08 -8.30
CA GLY A 50 17.42 -1.19 -9.24
C GLY A 50 16.30 -1.92 -9.99
N PHE A 51 16.55 -3.18 -10.40
CA PHE A 51 15.52 -4.00 -11.01
C PHE A 51 14.35 -4.28 -10.06
N VAL A 52 14.59 -4.50 -8.77
CA VAL A 52 13.52 -4.68 -7.78
C VAL A 52 12.81 -3.35 -7.48
N ALA A 53 13.57 -2.26 -7.37
CA ALA A 53 13.07 -0.93 -7.01
C ALA A 53 11.99 -0.42 -7.97
N GLN A 54 12.15 -0.63 -9.28
CA GLN A 54 11.18 -0.16 -10.28
C GLN A 54 9.78 -0.76 -10.14
N TYR A 55 9.61 -1.82 -9.35
CA TYR A 55 8.35 -2.50 -9.07
C TYR A 55 7.75 -2.15 -7.71
N GLY A 56 8.35 -1.19 -6.98
CA GLY A 56 7.89 -0.79 -5.64
C GLY A 56 6.48 -0.24 -5.57
N ILE A 57 5.83 -0.01 -6.71
CA ILE A 57 4.42 0.36 -6.78
C ILE A 57 3.50 -0.70 -6.18
N ILE A 58 3.91 -1.98 -6.22
CA ILE A 58 3.19 -3.08 -5.56
C ILE A 58 3.12 -2.89 -4.04
N GLY A 59 4.07 -2.16 -3.44
CA GLY A 59 3.98 -1.79 -2.03
C GLY A 59 2.67 -1.07 -1.70
N VAL A 60 2.14 -0.25 -2.61
CA VAL A 60 0.85 0.42 -2.44
C VAL A 60 -0.31 -0.57 -2.45
N ASP A 61 -0.28 -1.57 -3.34
CA ASP A 61 -1.29 -2.65 -3.37
C ASP A 61 -1.26 -3.46 -2.08
N ILE A 62 -0.07 -3.76 -1.54
CA ILE A 62 0.08 -4.45 -0.25
C ILE A 62 -0.50 -3.59 0.87
N PHE A 63 -0.23 -2.28 0.91
CA PHE A 63 -0.83 -1.39 1.92
C PHE A 63 -2.35 -1.43 1.89
N LEU A 64 -2.94 -1.38 0.70
CA LEU A 64 -4.39 -1.37 0.53
C LEU A 64 -5.01 -2.72 0.83
N PHE A 65 -4.38 -3.82 0.41
CA PHE A 65 -4.78 -5.18 0.79
C PHE A 65 -4.81 -5.36 2.31
N VAL A 66 -3.69 -5.04 2.97
CA VAL A 66 -3.57 -5.18 4.42
C VAL A 66 -4.51 -4.21 5.17
N SER A 67 -4.77 -3.03 4.59
CA SER A 67 -5.79 -2.10 5.09
C SER A 67 -7.19 -2.69 4.99
N GLY A 68 -7.62 -3.16 3.83
CA GLY A 68 -8.95 -3.77 3.65
C GLY A 68 -9.18 -4.94 4.61
N TYR A 69 -8.20 -5.84 4.72
CA TYR A 69 -8.24 -6.95 5.67
C TYR A 69 -8.41 -6.47 7.12
N GLY A 70 -7.57 -5.51 7.55
CA GLY A 70 -7.61 -4.99 8.92
C GLY A 70 -8.89 -4.21 9.24
N LEU A 71 -9.43 -3.47 8.27
CA LEU A 71 -10.64 -2.68 8.45
C LEU A 71 -11.89 -3.54 8.60
N PHE A 72 -11.96 -4.67 7.89
CA PHE A 72 -13.05 -5.63 8.05
C PHE A 72 -13.22 -6.03 9.52
N PHE A 73 -12.15 -6.49 10.18
CA PHE A 73 -12.20 -6.85 11.60
C PHE A 73 -12.27 -5.66 12.54
N ALA A 74 -11.71 -4.51 12.16
CA ALA A 74 -11.85 -3.29 12.96
C ALA A 74 -13.31 -2.83 13.04
N LEU A 75 -14.10 -3.03 11.97
CA LEU A 75 -15.53 -2.75 11.95
C LEU A 75 -16.31 -3.73 12.83
N GLU A 76 -15.96 -5.01 12.83
CA GLU A 76 -16.59 -6.01 13.72
C GLU A 76 -16.38 -5.69 15.21
N LYS A 77 -15.22 -5.16 15.55
CA LYS A 77 -14.87 -4.78 16.93
C LYS A 77 -15.38 -3.38 17.32
N SER A 78 -16.00 -2.65 16.40
CA SER A 78 -16.46 -1.28 16.67
C SER A 78 -17.82 -1.27 17.36
N THR A 79 -17.94 -0.55 18.46
CA THR A 79 -19.23 -0.34 19.13
C THR A 79 -20.14 0.65 18.39
N SER A 80 -19.57 1.54 17.57
CA SER A 80 -20.30 2.49 16.73
C SER A 80 -19.48 2.99 15.54
N LEU A 81 -20.15 3.52 14.51
CA LEU A 81 -19.49 4.18 13.37
C LEU A 81 -18.63 5.37 13.82
N ARG A 82 -19.08 6.14 14.82
CA ARG A 82 -18.31 7.24 15.40
C ARG A 82 -16.98 6.74 15.97
N SER A 83 -17.00 5.62 16.71
CA SER A 83 -15.78 5.03 17.26
C SER A 83 -14.81 4.59 16.15
N TYR A 84 -15.34 4.00 15.06
CA TYR A 84 -14.56 3.58 13.91
C TYR A 84 -13.88 4.77 13.24
N TYR A 85 -14.66 5.79 12.84
CA TYR A 85 -14.13 6.96 12.15
C TYR A 85 -13.16 7.76 13.01
N LYS A 86 -13.40 7.88 14.32
CA LYS A 86 -12.43 8.48 15.25
C LYS A 86 -11.08 7.77 15.19
N ARG A 87 -11.06 6.43 15.26
CA ARG A 87 -9.79 5.66 15.19
C ARG A 87 -9.12 5.75 13.83
N ARG A 88 -9.86 5.95 12.73
CA ARG A 88 -9.32 6.15 11.39
C ARG A 88 -8.72 7.53 11.23
N TRP A 89 -9.45 8.55 11.68
CA TRP A 89 -8.98 9.92 11.73
C TRP A 89 -7.65 9.99 12.48
N LEU A 90 -7.62 9.50 13.73
CA LEU A 90 -6.45 9.54 14.61
C LEU A 90 -5.26 8.71 14.10
N ARG A 91 -5.45 7.89 13.06
CA ARG A 91 -4.36 7.16 12.41
C ARG A 91 -3.73 7.95 11.27
N ILE A 92 -4.50 8.78 10.57
CA ILE A 92 -4.04 9.47 9.35
C ILE A 92 -3.69 10.93 9.63
N PHE A 93 -4.68 11.69 10.08
CA PHE A 93 -4.60 13.14 10.03
C PHE A 93 -3.63 13.80 11.02
N PRO A 94 -3.30 13.25 12.22
CA PRO A 94 -2.30 13.90 13.07
C PRO A 94 -0.95 14.03 12.36
N ALA A 95 -0.45 12.91 11.80
CA ALA A 95 0.80 12.90 11.04
C ALA A 95 0.67 13.71 9.75
N TYR A 96 -0.45 13.56 9.03
CA TYR A 96 -0.68 14.26 7.76
C TYR A 96 -0.67 15.78 7.93
N TYR A 97 -1.28 16.31 8.99
CA TYR A 97 -1.29 17.76 9.26
C TYR A 97 0.05 18.27 9.79
N ILE A 98 0.69 17.56 10.72
CA ILE A 98 1.96 18.02 11.30
C ILE A 98 3.06 18.04 10.24
N ILE A 99 3.24 16.94 9.52
CA ILE A 99 4.26 16.83 8.47
C ILE A 99 3.84 17.68 7.26
N GLY A 100 2.54 17.74 6.97
CA GLY A 100 2.01 18.57 5.90
C GLY A 100 2.20 20.07 6.10
N ALA A 101 2.04 20.56 7.33
CA ALA A 101 2.29 21.96 7.65
C ALA A 101 3.76 22.32 7.43
N PHE A 102 4.68 21.40 7.77
CA PHE A 102 6.10 21.58 7.44
C PHE A 102 6.30 21.71 5.92
N TYR A 103 5.64 20.85 5.15
CA TYR A 103 5.68 20.86 3.69
C TYR A 103 5.19 22.19 3.10
N SER A 104 3.97 22.57 3.45
CA SER A 104 3.33 23.77 2.91
C SER A 104 4.13 25.01 3.23
N PHE A 105 4.48 25.23 4.50
CA PHE A 105 5.06 26.53 4.89
C PHE A 105 6.56 26.65 4.64
N PHE A 106 7.33 25.55 4.66
CA PHE A 106 8.78 25.61 4.54
C PHE A 106 9.34 25.07 3.23
N VAL A 107 8.59 24.21 2.52
CA VAL A 107 9.03 23.67 1.22
C VAL A 107 8.31 24.40 0.08
N PHE A 108 7.00 24.57 0.19
CA PHE A 108 6.18 25.15 -0.89
C PHE A 108 5.96 26.65 -0.77
N ASN A 109 6.19 27.23 0.42
CA ASN A 109 5.80 28.61 0.74
C ASN A 109 4.30 28.88 0.49
N ASP A 110 3.47 27.86 0.73
CA ASP A 110 2.02 27.91 0.62
C ASP A 110 1.41 28.90 1.63
N GLY A 111 0.29 29.53 1.25
CA GLY A 111 -0.58 30.21 2.20
C GLY A 111 -1.45 29.23 3.01
N ILE A 112 -2.20 29.74 4.00
CA ILE A 112 -3.10 28.90 4.82
C ILE A 112 -4.19 28.22 3.97
N ILE A 113 -4.67 28.89 2.91
CA ILE A 113 -5.71 28.36 2.01
C ILE A 113 -5.16 27.16 1.23
N ASP A 114 -3.95 27.27 0.70
CA ASP A 114 -3.29 26.21 -0.06
C ASP A 114 -3.01 24.99 0.83
N TYR A 115 -2.51 25.22 2.05
CA TYR A 115 -2.36 24.18 3.07
C TYR A 115 -3.68 23.44 3.33
N LEU A 116 -4.79 24.18 3.48
CA LEU A 116 -6.10 23.57 3.69
C LEU A 116 -6.53 22.76 2.46
N PHE A 117 -6.39 23.26 1.24
CA PHE A 117 -6.73 22.49 0.03
C PHE A 117 -5.94 21.17 -0.06
N ARG A 118 -4.63 21.22 0.20
CA ARG A 118 -3.77 20.03 0.15
C ARG A 118 -4.14 19.02 1.22
N TYR A 119 -4.19 19.45 2.48
CA TYR A 119 -4.22 18.51 3.61
C TYR A 119 -5.63 18.15 4.09
N THR A 120 -6.66 18.90 3.70
CA THR A 120 -8.06 18.41 3.80
C THR A 120 -8.38 17.33 2.76
N THR A 121 -7.47 17.06 1.81
CA THR A 121 -7.64 16.21 0.63
C THR A 121 -8.59 16.77 -0.43
N LEU A 122 -9.23 17.92 -0.19
CA LEU A 122 -10.20 18.52 -1.12
C LEU A 122 -9.58 18.89 -2.46
N GLY A 123 -8.33 19.37 -2.47
CA GLY A 123 -7.66 19.76 -3.70
C GLY A 123 -7.57 18.62 -4.73
N PHE A 124 -7.41 17.38 -4.26
CA PHE A 124 -7.32 16.21 -5.15
C PHE A 124 -8.65 15.89 -5.85
N TRP A 125 -9.79 16.23 -5.23
CA TRP A 125 -11.11 15.94 -5.80
C TRP A 125 -11.69 17.09 -6.63
N THR A 126 -11.09 18.27 -6.54
CA THR A 126 -11.59 19.51 -7.14
C THR A 126 -10.63 20.08 -8.19
N ASP A 127 -9.63 19.30 -8.59
CA ASP A 127 -8.53 19.72 -9.48
C ASP A 127 -7.87 21.04 -9.02
N SER A 128 -7.77 21.21 -7.71
CA SER A 128 -7.09 22.32 -7.03
C SER A 128 -5.76 21.83 -6.44
N LEU A 129 -5.14 22.61 -5.54
CA LEU A 129 -3.83 22.29 -4.97
C LEU A 129 -3.89 21.04 -4.09
N TYR A 130 -3.19 19.98 -4.48
CA TYR A 130 -3.01 18.75 -3.70
C TYR A 130 -1.53 18.37 -3.54
N CYS A 131 -1.23 17.50 -2.58
CA CYS A 131 0.13 17.03 -2.30
C CYS A 131 0.39 15.63 -2.88
N ASP A 132 -0.55 14.71 -2.69
CA ASP A 132 -0.44 13.34 -3.16
C ASP A 132 -1.85 12.76 -3.43
N TRP A 133 -1.89 11.64 -4.16
CA TRP A 133 -3.12 10.92 -4.47
C TRP A 133 -3.45 9.82 -3.45
N TYR A 134 -2.45 9.34 -2.71
CA TYR A 134 -2.56 8.14 -1.89
C TYR A 134 -3.38 8.39 -0.62
N ILE A 135 -3.16 9.50 0.08
CA ILE A 135 -3.92 9.84 1.28
C ILE A 135 -5.38 10.15 0.97
N PRO A 136 -5.73 10.99 -0.04
CA PRO A 136 -7.12 11.16 -0.47
C PRO A 136 -7.81 9.82 -0.79
N SER A 137 -7.11 8.96 -1.54
CA SER A 137 -7.59 7.62 -1.89
C SER A 137 -7.85 6.73 -0.66
N LEU A 138 -6.93 6.72 0.29
CA LEU A 138 -7.04 5.95 1.52
C LEU A 138 -8.22 6.44 2.38
N VAL A 139 -8.39 7.75 2.50
CA VAL A 139 -9.50 8.37 3.23
C VAL A 139 -10.84 7.99 2.59
N LEU A 140 -10.95 8.02 1.26
CA LEU A 140 -12.17 7.59 0.56
C LEU A 140 -12.49 6.12 0.83
N LEU A 141 -11.51 5.23 0.74
CA LEU A 141 -11.71 3.81 1.04
C LEU A 141 -12.12 3.58 2.50
N TYR A 142 -11.56 4.35 3.44
CA TYR A 142 -11.92 4.27 4.86
C TYR A 142 -13.34 4.77 5.11
N LEU A 143 -13.78 5.80 4.38
CA LEU A 143 -15.15 6.31 4.40
C LEU A 143 -16.14 5.27 3.86
N LEU A 144 -15.80 4.56 2.78
CA LEU A 144 -16.67 3.56 2.16
C LEU A 144 -16.67 2.21 2.88
N SER A 145 -15.67 1.93 3.72
CA SER A 145 -15.47 0.64 4.37
C SER A 145 -16.68 0.11 5.16
N PRO A 146 -17.44 0.91 5.94
CA PRO A 146 -18.63 0.42 6.63
C PRO A 146 -19.70 -0.10 5.68
N CYS A 147 -19.94 0.61 4.57
CA CYS A 147 -20.89 0.18 3.54
C CYS A 147 -20.42 -1.13 2.90
N LEU A 148 -19.15 -1.22 2.52
CA LEU A 148 -18.56 -2.45 1.97
C LEU A 148 -18.70 -3.63 2.94
N LYS A 149 -18.46 -3.41 4.24
CA LYS A 149 -18.61 -4.45 5.27
C LYS A 149 -20.04 -4.96 5.38
N VAL A 150 -21.03 -4.07 5.38
CA VAL A 150 -22.45 -4.45 5.37
C VAL A 150 -22.78 -5.28 4.15
N LEU A 151 -22.24 -4.95 2.98
CA LEU A 151 -22.41 -5.77 1.78
C LEU A 151 -21.76 -7.15 1.94
N PHE A 152 -20.53 -7.25 2.45
CA PHE A 152 -19.89 -8.55 2.67
C PHE A 152 -20.67 -9.46 3.63
N ASP A 153 -21.29 -8.91 4.67
CA ASP A 153 -22.06 -9.71 5.63
C ASP A 153 -23.43 -10.17 5.09
N LYS A 154 -23.93 -9.58 3.99
CA LYS A 154 -25.17 -10.01 3.35
C LYS A 154 -24.94 -11.24 2.46
N LYS A 155 -25.79 -12.26 2.61
CA LYS A 155 -25.76 -13.48 1.79
C LYS A 155 -25.81 -13.12 0.30
N GLY A 156 -24.89 -13.69 -0.49
CA GLY A 156 -24.80 -13.49 -1.94
C GLY A 156 -24.06 -12.23 -2.39
N TRP A 157 -23.91 -11.21 -1.56
CA TRP A 157 -23.26 -9.96 -1.94
C TRP A 157 -21.74 -10.06 -2.05
N ALA A 158 -21.11 -11.04 -1.40
CA ALA A 158 -19.70 -11.34 -1.64
C ALA A 158 -19.42 -11.72 -3.10
N VAL A 159 -20.38 -12.38 -3.78
CA VAL A 159 -20.29 -12.67 -5.21
C VAL A 159 -20.42 -11.40 -6.02
N ILE A 160 -21.39 -10.54 -5.69
CA ILE A 160 -21.58 -9.23 -6.35
C ILE A 160 -20.31 -8.38 -6.25
N LEU A 161 -19.71 -8.28 -5.06
CA LEU A 161 -18.46 -7.55 -4.86
C LEU A 161 -17.31 -8.13 -5.68
N SER A 162 -17.25 -9.46 -5.83
CA SER A 162 -16.27 -10.12 -6.69
C SER A 162 -16.49 -9.79 -8.17
N LEU A 163 -17.75 -9.73 -8.63
CA LEU A 163 -18.09 -9.28 -9.99
C LEU A 163 -17.75 -7.79 -10.18
N THR A 164 -17.93 -6.95 -9.16
CA THR A 164 -17.52 -5.54 -9.20
C THR A 164 -16.01 -5.40 -9.37
N VAL A 165 -15.20 -6.24 -8.73
CA VAL A 165 -13.74 -6.25 -8.94
C VAL A 165 -13.39 -6.57 -10.39
N ILE A 166 -14.05 -7.56 -10.99
CA ILE A 166 -13.86 -7.91 -12.40
C ILE A 166 -14.26 -6.73 -13.30
N ALA A 167 -15.40 -6.10 -13.02
CA ALA A 167 -15.86 -4.93 -13.77
C ALA A 167 -14.87 -3.75 -13.66
N ILE A 168 -14.30 -3.50 -12.48
CA ILE A 168 -13.28 -2.46 -12.29
C ILE A 168 -12.02 -2.77 -13.10
N TYR A 169 -11.54 -4.02 -13.10
CA TYR A 169 -10.40 -4.40 -13.93
C TYR A 169 -10.70 -4.28 -15.43
N LEU A 170 -11.91 -4.63 -15.86
CA LEU A 170 -12.34 -4.47 -17.24
C LEU A 170 -12.37 -3.00 -17.65
N VAL A 171 -12.95 -2.12 -16.82
CA VAL A 171 -12.95 -0.68 -17.06
C VAL A 171 -11.51 -0.15 -17.09
N ALA A 172 -10.67 -0.51 -16.12
CA ALA A 172 -9.27 -0.11 -16.08
C ALA A 172 -8.51 -0.59 -17.32
N TYR A 173 -8.75 -1.81 -17.78
CA TYR A 173 -8.20 -2.34 -19.03
C TYR A 173 -8.65 -1.51 -20.24
N LEU A 174 -9.95 -1.24 -20.38
CA LEU A 174 -10.48 -0.48 -21.51
C LEU A 174 -9.93 0.95 -21.54
N LEU A 175 -9.80 1.60 -20.39
CA LEU A 175 -9.23 2.94 -20.31
C LEU A 175 -7.74 2.96 -20.69
N VAL A 176 -6.98 1.94 -20.30
CA VAL A 176 -5.56 1.80 -20.66
C VAL A 176 -5.40 1.45 -22.13
N ASP A 177 -6.15 0.47 -22.64
CA ASP A 177 -6.07 0.00 -24.04
C ASP A 177 -6.49 1.08 -25.05
N ARG A 178 -7.41 1.97 -24.66
CA ARG A 178 -7.85 3.11 -25.47
C ARG A 178 -7.05 4.38 -25.21
N GLU A 179 -6.01 4.33 -24.36
CA GLU A 179 -5.17 5.47 -23.97
C GLU A 179 -5.97 6.70 -23.50
N LEU A 180 -7.10 6.45 -22.81
CA LEU A 180 -8.00 7.49 -22.31
C LEU A 180 -7.52 8.15 -21.01
N ILE A 181 -6.39 7.69 -20.47
CA ILE A 181 -5.78 8.16 -19.23
C ILE A 181 -4.31 8.45 -19.53
N TYR A 182 -3.82 9.61 -19.12
CA TYR A 182 -2.42 9.96 -19.29
C TYR A 182 -1.50 9.05 -18.48
N GLU A 183 -0.28 8.89 -18.95
CA GLU A 183 0.72 8.17 -18.18
C GLU A 183 0.93 8.83 -16.82
N LYS A 184 0.90 8.01 -15.76
CA LYS A 184 1.11 8.45 -14.38
C LYS A 184 0.09 9.46 -13.86
N GLU A 185 -1.12 9.49 -14.42
CA GLU A 185 -2.19 10.39 -13.98
C GLU A 185 -2.71 10.04 -12.57
N PRO A 186 -2.48 10.89 -11.54
CA PRO A 186 -2.72 10.50 -10.15
C PRO A 186 -4.19 10.26 -9.81
N HIS A 187 -5.12 10.92 -10.50
CA HIS A 187 -6.57 10.79 -10.29
C HIS A 187 -7.10 9.38 -10.62
N PHE A 188 -6.42 8.67 -11.53
CA PHE A 188 -6.81 7.32 -11.93
C PHE A 188 -6.08 6.23 -11.17
N PHE A 189 -5.06 6.56 -10.37
CA PHE A 189 -4.32 5.54 -9.63
C PHE A 189 -5.21 4.75 -8.67
N LEU A 190 -6.21 5.37 -8.03
CA LEU A 190 -7.14 4.64 -7.17
C LEU A 190 -7.88 3.53 -7.92
N LEU A 191 -8.25 3.73 -9.19
CA LEU A 191 -9.02 2.76 -9.97
C LEU A 191 -8.31 1.39 -10.03
N TYR A 192 -7.00 1.40 -10.28
CA TYR A 192 -6.19 0.17 -10.33
C TYR A 192 -6.04 -0.51 -8.96
N ARG A 193 -6.34 0.21 -7.87
CA ARG A 193 -6.00 -0.17 -6.50
C ARG A 193 -7.21 -0.59 -5.65
N ILE A 194 -8.43 -0.23 -6.06
CA ILE A 194 -9.67 -0.72 -5.43
C ILE A 194 -9.70 -2.27 -5.37
N PRO A 195 -9.30 -3.01 -6.42
CA PRO A 195 -9.22 -4.47 -6.35
C PRO A 195 -8.33 -5.00 -5.23
N ALA A 196 -7.17 -4.40 -4.99
CA ALA A 196 -6.25 -4.80 -3.93
C ALA A 196 -6.91 -4.66 -2.54
N PHE A 197 -7.57 -3.52 -2.31
CA PHE A 197 -8.29 -3.25 -1.08
C PHE A 197 -9.44 -4.24 -0.84
N LEU A 198 -10.28 -4.46 -1.85
CA LEU A 198 -11.40 -5.40 -1.79
C LEU A 198 -10.92 -6.83 -1.60
N PHE A 199 -9.81 -7.22 -2.24
CA PHE A 199 -9.22 -8.54 -2.04
C PHE A 199 -8.79 -8.77 -0.59
N GLY A 200 -8.28 -7.73 0.07
CA GLY A 200 -8.01 -7.73 1.51
C GLY A 200 -9.26 -8.00 2.35
N MET A 201 -10.34 -7.27 2.08
CA MET A 201 -11.64 -7.48 2.76
C MET A 201 -12.20 -8.88 2.49
N THR A 202 -12.09 -9.39 1.27
CA THR A 202 -12.51 -10.75 0.88
C THR A 202 -11.74 -11.81 1.66
N CYS A 203 -10.42 -11.66 1.83
CA CYS A 203 -9.62 -12.58 2.65
C CYS A 203 -10.04 -12.58 4.13
N ALA A 204 -10.38 -11.40 4.69
CA ALA A 204 -10.90 -11.31 6.05
C ALA A 204 -12.29 -11.96 6.18
N TYR A 205 -13.17 -11.75 5.19
CA TYR A 205 -14.47 -12.40 5.12
C TYR A 205 -14.35 -13.93 5.01
N TRP A 206 -13.44 -14.43 4.17
CA TRP A 206 -13.14 -15.86 4.06
C TRP A 206 -12.61 -16.46 5.36
N LEU A 207 -11.80 -15.71 6.11
CA LEU A 207 -11.39 -16.14 7.44
C LEU A 207 -12.59 -16.28 8.38
N LYS A 208 -13.45 -15.24 8.46
CA LYS A 208 -14.66 -15.25 9.30
C LYS A 208 -15.59 -16.42 8.97
N THR A 209 -15.79 -16.67 7.68
CA THR A 209 -16.70 -17.72 7.18
C THR A 209 -16.05 -19.09 7.06
N LYS A 210 -14.79 -19.25 7.50
CA LYS A 210 -14.02 -20.50 7.43
C LYS A 210 -13.94 -21.07 6.01
N ALA A 211 -13.89 -20.19 5.01
CA ALA A 211 -13.70 -20.59 3.63
C ALA A 211 -12.29 -21.22 3.44
N PRO A 212 -12.13 -22.16 2.51
CA PRO A 212 -10.84 -22.84 2.32
C PRO A 212 -9.81 -21.92 1.67
N ILE A 213 -8.57 -21.97 2.16
CA ILE A 213 -7.42 -21.18 1.64
C ILE A 213 -7.16 -21.37 0.14
N ARG A 214 -7.64 -22.48 -0.46
CA ARG A 214 -7.56 -22.73 -1.90
C ARG A 214 -8.10 -21.60 -2.77
N TYR A 215 -9.04 -20.79 -2.28
CA TYR A 215 -9.53 -19.64 -3.05
C TYR A 215 -8.46 -18.56 -3.23
N PHE A 216 -7.62 -18.33 -2.22
CA PHE A 216 -6.45 -17.46 -2.35
C PHE A 216 -5.49 -18.00 -3.41
N TYR A 217 -5.21 -19.31 -3.38
CA TYR A 217 -4.33 -19.95 -4.35
C TYR A 217 -4.89 -19.92 -5.77
N ILE A 218 -6.20 -20.13 -5.95
CA ILE A 218 -6.85 -20.02 -7.26
C ILE A 218 -6.65 -18.61 -7.83
N ILE A 219 -6.92 -17.56 -7.04
CA ILE A 219 -6.70 -16.17 -7.49
C ILE A 219 -5.23 -15.91 -7.81
N MET A 220 -4.32 -16.40 -6.97
CA MET A 220 -2.86 -16.29 -7.19
C MET A 220 -2.44 -16.94 -8.51
N PHE A 221 -2.88 -18.15 -8.79
CA PHE A 221 -2.52 -18.86 -10.02
C PHE A 221 -3.21 -18.30 -11.26
N ILE A 222 -4.45 -17.83 -11.16
CA ILE A 222 -5.15 -17.15 -12.26
C ILE A 222 -4.49 -15.80 -12.59
N GLY A 223 -4.00 -15.07 -11.58
CA GLY A 223 -3.36 -13.76 -11.79
C GLY A 223 -2.07 -13.85 -12.62
N ILE A 224 -1.33 -14.97 -12.56
CA ILE A 224 -0.06 -15.14 -13.27
C ILE A 224 -0.25 -15.06 -14.81
N PRO A 225 -1.14 -15.83 -15.46
CA PRO A 225 -1.43 -15.68 -16.88
C PRO A 225 -1.84 -14.25 -17.28
N PHE A 226 -2.71 -13.58 -16.51
CA PHE A 226 -3.09 -12.20 -16.80
C PHE A 226 -1.89 -11.25 -16.76
N PHE A 227 -1.02 -11.40 -15.77
CA PHE A 227 0.25 -10.67 -15.73
C PHE A 227 1.12 -10.96 -16.95
N LEU A 228 1.32 -12.22 -17.31
CA LEU A 228 2.18 -12.61 -18.44
C LEU A 228 1.67 -12.08 -19.79
N VAL A 229 0.35 -11.96 -19.95
CA VAL A 229 -0.27 -11.41 -21.17
C VAL A 229 -0.21 -9.87 -21.20
N LEU A 230 -0.50 -9.21 -20.07
CA LEU A 230 -0.64 -7.76 -20.02
C LEU A 230 0.69 -7.03 -19.80
N PHE A 231 1.61 -7.59 -19.02
CA PHE A 231 2.84 -6.93 -18.64
C PHE A 231 3.73 -6.56 -19.84
N PRO A 232 3.96 -7.41 -20.86
CA PRO A 232 4.78 -7.04 -22.01
C PRO A 232 4.30 -5.78 -22.75
N ARG A 233 2.98 -5.50 -22.72
CA ARG A 233 2.38 -4.32 -23.36
C ARG A 233 2.76 -2.99 -22.68
N HIS A 234 3.44 -3.03 -21.52
CA HIS A 234 3.95 -1.80 -20.89
C HIS A 234 5.06 -1.12 -21.70
N HIS A 235 5.69 -1.85 -22.63
CA HIS A 235 6.63 -1.26 -23.59
C HIS A 235 5.92 -0.39 -24.63
N ASP A 236 4.63 -0.66 -24.90
CA ASP A 236 3.81 0.11 -25.84
C ASP A 236 3.02 1.21 -25.11
N ILE A 237 2.33 0.84 -24.02
CA ILE A 237 1.51 1.76 -23.21
C ILE A 237 1.91 1.61 -21.75
N TYR A 238 2.61 2.62 -21.19
CA TYR A 238 3.22 2.55 -19.86
C TYR A 238 2.24 2.14 -18.74
N ASN A 239 0.98 2.58 -18.83
CA ASN A 239 -0.05 2.31 -17.83
C ASN A 239 -0.38 0.81 -17.68
N TYR A 240 -0.06 -0.05 -18.67
CA TYR A 240 -0.13 -1.51 -18.50
C TYR A 240 0.77 -2.02 -17.38
N LYS A 241 1.87 -1.32 -17.04
CA LYS A 241 2.70 -1.65 -15.87
C LYS A 241 1.87 -1.65 -14.59
N TYR A 242 1.06 -0.61 -14.37
CA TYR A 242 0.26 -0.48 -13.14
C TYR A 242 -0.87 -1.50 -13.07
N LEU A 243 -1.55 -1.73 -14.19
CA LEU A 243 -2.65 -2.68 -14.32
C LEU A 243 -2.18 -4.13 -14.13
N SER A 244 -1.12 -4.52 -14.82
CA SER A 244 -0.63 -5.91 -14.82
C SER A 244 -0.06 -6.33 -13.47
N LEU A 245 0.68 -5.45 -12.78
CA LEU A 245 1.29 -5.77 -11.48
C LEU A 245 0.25 -6.04 -10.38
N ALA A 246 -0.96 -5.46 -10.48
CA ALA A 246 -2.04 -5.73 -9.52
C ALA A 246 -2.46 -7.21 -9.51
N PHE A 247 -2.34 -7.93 -10.63
CA PHE A 247 -2.63 -9.36 -10.71
C PHE A 247 -1.61 -10.22 -9.96
N LEU A 248 -0.40 -9.71 -9.70
CA LEU A 248 0.62 -10.42 -8.92
C LEU A 248 0.54 -10.15 -7.41
N LEU A 249 -0.36 -9.28 -6.95
CA LEU A 249 -0.52 -8.99 -5.52
C LEU A 249 -0.59 -10.23 -4.61
N PRO A 250 -1.39 -11.29 -4.91
CA PRO A 250 -1.42 -12.48 -4.07
C PRO A 250 -0.07 -13.20 -4.00
N VAL A 251 0.71 -13.20 -5.10
CA VAL A 251 2.05 -13.78 -5.16
C VAL A 251 3.00 -13.03 -4.22
N PHE A 252 2.97 -11.69 -4.26
CA PHE A 252 3.83 -10.87 -3.39
C PHE A 252 3.44 -10.98 -1.91
N VAL A 253 2.15 -10.97 -1.59
CA VAL A 253 1.67 -11.18 -0.21
C VAL A 253 2.13 -12.54 0.32
N TYR A 254 1.94 -13.60 -0.47
CA TYR A 254 2.39 -14.95 -0.10
C TYR A 254 3.91 -15.02 0.09
N GLY A 255 4.68 -14.45 -0.84
CA GLY A 255 6.13 -14.39 -0.78
C GLY A 255 6.65 -13.65 0.45
N LEU A 256 6.04 -12.51 0.81
CA LEU A 256 6.41 -11.76 2.00
C LEU A 256 6.02 -12.48 3.30
N ILE A 257 4.88 -13.20 3.32
CA ILE A 257 4.52 -14.04 4.48
C ILE A 257 5.56 -15.16 4.65
N LEU A 258 5.97 -15.81 3.55
CA LEU A 258 7.02 -16.82 3.59
C LEU A 258 8.35 -16.23 4.07
N LEU A 259 8.72 -15.05 3.58
CA LEU A 259 9.90 -14.32 4.03
C LEU A 259 9.83 -14.06 5.54
N CYS A 260 8.70 -13.60 6.07
CA CYS A 260 8.53 -13.36 7.51
C CYS A 260 8.65 -14.66 8.34
N ARG A 261 8.19 -15.79 7.80
CA ARG A 261 8.30 -17.09 8.49
C ARG A 261 9.75 -17.59 8.55
N ILE A 262 10.55 -17.31 7.51
CA ILE A 262 11.96 -17.72 7.41
C ILE A 262 12.86 -16.74 8.18
N THR A 263 12.60 -15.44 8.07
CA THR A 263 13.47 -14.37 8.60
C THR A 263 12.95 -13.78 9.90
N LYS A 264 12.59 -14.64 10.88
CA LYS A 264 12.05 -14.22 12.18
C LYS A 264 12.82 -13.08 12.88
N PRO A 265 14.17 -13.02 12.84
CA PRO A 265 14.90 -11.91 13.46
C PRO A 265 14.58 -10.53 12.85
N LEU A 266 14.26 -10.49 11.55
CA LEU A 266 13.92 -9.24 10.84
C LEU A 266 12.49 -8.77 11.10
N ASN A 267 11.58 -9.67 11.50
CA ASN A 267 10.17 -9.34 11.73
C ASN A 267 10.01 -8.22 12.77
N GLY A 268 10.79 -8.24 13.86
CA GLY A 268 10.72 -7.19 14.87
C GLY A 268 11.07 -5.80 14.33
N ILE A 269 12.05 -5.73 13.43
CA ILE A 269 12.46 -4.47 12.77
C ILE A 269 11.38 -4.05 11.77
N MET A 270 10.96 -4.96 10.89
CA MET A 270 9.95 -4.66 9.86
C MET A 270 8.59 -4.30 10.47
N ALA A 271 8.20 -4.89 11.60
CA ALA A 271 7.00 -4.51 12.32
C ALA A 271 7.08 -3.07 12.85
N ARG A 272 8.24 -2.64 13.38
CA ARG A 272 8.44 -1.25 13.82
C ARG A 272 8.37 -0.28 12.64
N VAL A 273 9.05 -0.60 11.54
CA VAL A 273 8.98 0.18 10.29
C VAL A 273 7.54 0.27 9.78
N GLY A 274 6.81 -0.84 9.76
CA GLY A 274 5.42 -0.88 9.31
C GLY A 274 4.44 -0.14 10.23
N ASN A 275 4.68 -0.08 11.54
CA ASN A 275 3.85 0.71 12.45
C ASN A 275 3.96 2.21 12.16
N ALA A 276 5.16 2.67 11.78
CA ALA A 276 5.48 4.04 11.40
C ALA A 276 5.36 4.32 9.88
N SER A 277 4.77 3.40 9.11
CA SER A 277 4.82 3.45 7.64
C SER A 277 4.20 4.71 7.04
N LEU A 278 3.19 5.30 7.69
CA LEU A 278 2.55 6.53 7.23
C LEU A 278 3.48 7.72 7.41
N GLU A 279 4.08 7.85 8.58
CA GLU A 279 5.03 8.91 8.90
C GLU A 279 6.26 8.82 7.98
N ILE A 280 6.77 7.61 7.74
CA ILE A 280 7.84 7.37 6.76
C ILE A 280 7.39 7.79 5.36
N PHE A 281 6.18 7.40 4.94
CA PHE A 281 5.62 7.75 3.62
C PHE A 281 5.53 9.27 3.40
N LEU A 282 5.10 10.01 4.42
CA LEU A 282 4.99 11.48 4.33
C LEU A 282 6.37 12.15 4.30
N ILE A 283 7.31 11.69 5.13
CA ILE A 283 8.65 12.27 5.20
C ILE A 283 9.47 11.99 3.93
N GLN A 284 9.40 10.78 3.37
CA GLN A 284 10.07 10.50 2.09
C GLN A 284 9.58 11.42 0.96
N GLY A 285 8.34 11.93 1.04
CA GLY A 285 7.75 12.82 0.05
C GLY A 285 8.56 14.11 -0.11
N ILE A 286 9.14 14.62 0.98
CA ILE A 286 10.05 15.79 1.00
C ILE A 286 11.25 15.57 0.11
N PHE A 287 11.94 14.46 0.34
CA PHE A 287 13.13 14.14 -0.43
C PHE A 287 12.78 13.80 -1.87
N PHE A 288 11.69 13.06 -2.09
CA PHE A 288 11.21 12.72 -3.42
C PHE A 288 10.90 13.97 -4.24
N TYR A 289 10.19 14.95 -3.67
CA TYR A 289 9.92 16.23 -4.33
C TYR A 289 11.21 16.98 -4.67
N ALA A 290 12.14 17.08 -3.72
CA ALA A 290 13.43 17.76 -3.97
C ALA A 290 14.22 17.09 -5.11
N ILE A 291 14.16 15.76 -5.23
CA ILE A 291 14.80 15.00 -6.30
C ILE A 291 14.10 15.23 -7.66
N VAL A 292 12.77 15.09 -7.70
CA VAL A 292 11.98 15.21 -8.95
C VAL A 292 12.03 16.62 -9.51
N HIS A 293 12.10 17.64 -8.66
CA HIS A 293 12.20 19.04 -9.07
C HIS A 293 13.66 19.52 -9.23
N HIS A 294 14.64 18.61 -9.23
CA HIS A 294 16.06 18.91 -9.41
C HIS A 294 16.62 19.98 -8.46
N LEU A 295 16.06 20.08 -7.25
CA LEU A 295 16.54 21.00 -6.21
C LEU A 295 17.89 20.55 -5.62
N VAL A 296 18.23 19.27 -5.79
CA VAL A 296 19.50 18.67 -5.38
C VAL A 296 20.09 17.89 -6.54
N ALA A 297 21.31 18.25 -6.96
CA ALA A 297 22.07 17.51 -7.96
C ALA A 297 22.91 16.42 -7.26
N ILE A 298 22.60 15.16 -7.55
CA ILE A 298 23.33 14.02 -6.98
C ILE A 298 24.26 13.43 -8.06
N PRO A 299 25.60 13.45 -7.87
CA PRO A 299 26.52 12.83 -8.81
C PRO A 299 26.36 11.31 -8.86
N ALA A 300 26.50 10.71 -10.05
CA ALA A 300 26.30 9.28 -10.28
C ALA A 300 27.07 8.35 -9.31
N PRO A 301 28.33 8.62 -8.94
CA PRO A 301 29.06 7.75 -7.99
C PRO A 301 28.42 7.67 -6.59
N TRP A 302 27.61 8.67 -6.22
CA TRP A 302 26.99 8.78 -4.90
C TRP A 302 25.53 8.35 -4.89
N HIS A 303 24.97 7.96 -6.04
CA HIS A 303 23.55 7.61 -6.18
C HIS A 303 23.13 6.56 -5.15
N ASP A 304 23.70 5.35 -5.19
CA ASP A 304 23.28 4.27 -4.28
C ASP A 304 23.48 4.60 -2.79
N ALA A 305 24.61 5.23 -2.44
CA ALA A 305 24.93 5.59 -1.06
C ALA A 305 23.95 6.63 -0.51
N ILE A 306 23.58 7.62 -1.31
CA ILE A 306 22.59 8.64 -0.93
C ILE A 306 21.19 8.05 -0.90
N THR A 307 20.83 7.12 -1.79
CA THR A 307 19.53 6.43 -1.72
C THR A 307 19.41 5.73 -0.38
N LEU A 308 20.41 4.93 -0.03
CA LEU A 308 20.41 4.18 1.23
C LEU A 308 20.39 5.14 2.44
N GLY A 309 21.19 6.20 2.41
CA GLY A 309 21.21 7.23 3.44
C GLY A 309 19.86 7.89 3.65
N LEU A 310 19.18 8.27 2.57
CA LEU A 310 17.83 8.86 2.61
C LEU A 310 16.79 7.87 3.11
N MET A 311 16.84 6.61 2.68
CA MET A 311 15.93 5.57 3.18
C MET A 311 16.08 5.36 4.69
N LEU A 312 17.32 5.28 5.18
CA LEU A 312 17.61 5.13 6.61
C LEU A 312 17.16 6.37 7.39
N LEU A 313 17.43 7.57 6.87
CA LEU A 313 17.01 8.84 7.47
C LEU A 313 15.47 8.95 7.56
N CYS A 314 14.75 8.71 6.45
CA CYS A 314 13.29 8.72 6.42
C CYS A 314 12.70 7.71 7.38
N THR A 315 13.29 6.51 7.44
CA THR A 315 12.85 5.45 8.38
C THR A 315 13.03 5.89 9.82
N LEU A 316 14.19 6.44 10.17
CA LEU A 316 14.48 6.93 11.52
C LEU A 316 13.54 8.07 11.92
N LEU A 317 13.42 9.09 11.08
CA LEU A 317 12.56 10.25 11.34
C LEU A 317 11.08 9.84 11.42
N GLY A 318 10.65 8.91 10.58
CA GLY A 318 9.29 8.37 10.61
C GLY A 318 8.98 7.62 11.91
N ILE A 319 9.91 6.78 12.39
CA ILE A 319 9.76 6.07 13.67
C ILE A 319 9.72 7.05 14.85
N ILE A 320 10.59 8.07 14.85
CA ILE A 320 10.59 9.11 15.90
C ILE A 320 9.28 9.88 15.87
N SER A 321 8.85 10.35 14.70
CA SER A 321 7.59 11.07 14.52
C SER A 321 6.39 10.24 14.98
N HIS A 322 6.36 8.96 14.61
CA HIS A 322 5.32 8.03 15.02
C HIS A 322 5.22 7.93 16.55
N HIS A 323 6.36 7.75 17.24
CA HIS A 323 6.40 7.67 18.69
C HIS A 323 5.98 8.96 19.39
N LEU A 324 6.39 10.11 18.86
CA LEU A 324 6.02 11.43 19.41
C LEU A 324 4.51 11.69 19.23
N ILE A 325 3.97 11.41 18.05
CA ILE A 325 2.55 11.59 17.77
C ILE A 325 1.71 10.64 18.61
N ASP A 326 2.06 9.35 18.67
CA ASP A 326 1.27 8.35 19.40
C ASP A 326 1.18 8.65 20.90
N LYS A 327 2.24 9.22 21.50
CA LYS A 327 2.22 9.71 22.90
C LYS A 327 1.20 10.81 23.16
N CYS A 328 0.92 11.65 22.16
CA CYS A 328 -0.03 12.75 22.26
C CYS A 328 -1.46 12.32 21.98
N LEU A 329 -1.67 11.12 21.44
CA LEU A 329 -2.99 10.62 21.10
C LEU A 329 -3.66 9.92 22.30
N PRO A 330 -5.01 9.96 22.38
CA PRO A 330 -5.72 9.14 23.34
C PRO A 330 -5.38 7.66 23.16
N LYS A 331 -5.14 6.93 24.26
CA LYS A 331 -4.92 5.48 24.22
C LYS A 331 -6.11 4.81 23.49
N ARG A 332 -5.78 4.02 22.46
CA ARG A 332 -6.72 3.47 21.47
C ARG A 332 -7.47 2.24 21.94
#